data_AF-A0A259SG52-F1
#
_entry.id   AF-A0A259SG52-F1
#
_cell.length_a   1.000
_cell.length_b   1.000
_cell.length_c   1.000
_cell.angle_alpha   90.00
_cell.angle_beta   90.00
_cell.angle_gamma   90.00
#
_symmetry.space_group_name_H-M   'P 1'
#
loop_
_entity.id
_entity.type
_entity.pdbx_description
1 polymer ?
#
loop_
_entity_poly.entity_id
_entity_poly.type
_entity_poly.pdbx_seq_one_letter_code
_entity_poly.pdbx_strand_id
1 'polypeptide(L)'
;MPDAVKPVNSHVHLNTIVDPDGTERQILRSNMPFGELGTGEFGTYFIGYAADPDVIERMLRNMFLGDPPGNTDRILDFSTARTGSLFFVPTVDFLDDVPPGPGPAASVDPVVTDDGDAVSAEPADLGIGGLRGSGEN
;
A
#
# COMPACT_ATOMS: atom_id res chain seq x y z
N MET A 1 -21.28 -13.83 -17.51
CA MET A 1 -21.68 -15.21 -17.11
C MET A 1 -22.57 -15.11 -15.89
N PRO A 2 -23.58 -15.98 -15.72
CA PRO A 2 -24.37 -16.05 -14.49
C PRO A 2 -23.45 -16.36 -13.30
N ASP A 3 -23.78 -15.87 -12.10
CA ASP A 3 -22.94 -16.08 -10.90
C ASP A 3 -22.71 -17.56 -10.58
N ALA A 4 -23.67 -18.43 -10.92
CA ALA A 4 -23.59 -19.88 -10.76
C ALA A 4 -22.52 -20.57 -11.64
N VAL A 5 -21.91 -19.86 -12.59
CA VAL A 5 -20.90 -20.39 -13.52
C VAL A 5 -19.53 -19.72 -13.33
N LYS A 6 -19.39 -18.79 -12.38
CA LYS A 6 -18.09 -18.16 -12.11
C LYS A 6 -17.15 -19.17 -11.44
N PRO A 7 -15.95 -19.42 -11.99
CA PRO A 7 -14.95 -20.23 -11.31
C PRO A 7 -14.60 -19.62 -9.94
N VAL A 8 -14.42 -20.49 -8.94
CA VAL A 8 -14.03 -20.09 -7.57
C VAL A 8 -12.64 -19.44 -7.50
N ASN A 9 -11.81 -19.59 -8.53
CA ASN A 9 -10.51 -18.93 -8.70
C ASN A 9 -10.53 -17.75 -9.67
N SER A 10 -11.73 -17.29 -10.05
CA SER A 10 -11.83 -16.12 -10.90
C SER A 10 -11.45 -14.85 -10.15
N HIS A 11 -10.79 -13.93 -10.84
CA HIS A 11 -10.42 -12.62 -10.31
C HIS A 11 -11.58 -11.91 -9.62
N VAL A 12 -12.78 -11.97 -10.23
CA VAL A 12 -13.99 -11.36 -9.65
C VAL A 12 -14.36 -12.02 -8.32
N HIS A 13 -14.35 -13.35 -8.23
CA HIS A 13 -14.72 -14.06 -7.00
C HIS A 13 -13.77 -13.74 -5.85
N LEU A 14 -12.45 -13.81 -6.09
CA LEU A 14 -11.44 -13.58 -5.05
C LEU A 14 -11.37 -12.11 -4.60
N ASN A 15 -11.82 -11.18 -5.44
CA ASN A 15 -11.91 -9.76 -5.12
C ASN A 15 -13.30 -9.31 -4.63
N THR A 16 -14.27 -10.21 -4.47
CA THR A 16 -15.54 -9.90 -3.79
C THR A 16 -15.36 -10.16 -2.29
N ILE A 17 -15.29 -9.09 -1.50
CA ILE A 17 -15.12 -9.17 -0.05
C ILE A 17 -16.45 -8.88 0.63
N VAL A 18 -16.94 -9.85 1.39
CA VAL A 18 -18.17 -9.72 2.18
C VAL A 18 -17.83 -9.90 3.66
N ASP A 19 -18.31 -8.97 4.48
CA ASP A 19 -18.18 -8.99 5.93
C ASP A 19 -19.18 -9.98 6.57
N PRO A 20 -18.97 -10.38 7.85
CA PRO A 20 -19.87 -11.31 8.54
C PRO A 20 -21.32 -10.84 8.65
N ASP A 21 -21.55 -9.53 8.57
CA ASP A 21 -22.88 -8.90 8.58
C ASP A 21 -23.55 -8.90 7.19
N GLY A 22 -22.86 -9.39 6.16
CA GLY A 22 -23.32 -9.43 4.77
C GLY A 22 -22.99 -8.18 3.97
N THR A 23 -22.28 -7.21 4.53
CA THR A 23 -21.89 -5.98 3.82
C THR A 23 -20.76 -6.26 2.84
N GLU A 24 -20.93 -5.86 1.58
CA GLU A 24 -19.85 -5.94 0.59
C GLU A 24 -18.89 -4.75 0.74
N ARG A 25 -17.61 -5.05 0.91
CA ARG A 25 -16.54 -4.05 1.02
C ARG A 25 -16.00 -3.74 -0.37
N GLN A 26 -16.05 -2.47 -0.75
CA GLN A 26 -15.65 -2.00 -2.07
C GLN A 26 -14.39 -1.14 -2.01
N ILE A 27 -13.69 -1.12 -3.14
CA ILE A 27 -12.55 -0.25 -3.39
C ILE A 27 -12.79 0.55 -4.67
N LEU A 28 -12.24 1.74 -4.76
CA LEU A 28 -12.22 2.51 -6.00
C LEU A 28 -10.93 2.17 -6.75
N ARG A 29 -11.04 1.70 -8.00
CA ARG A 29 -9.88 1.37 -8.84
C ARG A 29 -9.76 2.35 -10.00
N SER A 30 -8.53 2.71 -10.33
CA SER A 30 -8.23 3.56 -11.50
C SER A 30 -7.06 2.98 -12.29
N ASN A 31 -7.19 1.71 -12.71
CA ASN A 31 -6.13 1.00 -13.42
C ASN A 31 -5.84 1.64 -14.77
N MET A 32 -4.54 1.79 -15.08
CA MET A 32 -4.08 2.40 -16.34
C MET A 32 -3.22 1.40 -17.13
N PRO A 33 -3.48 1.21 -18.43
CA PRO A 33 -2.57 0.44 -19.28
C PRO A 33 -1.28 1.22 -19.54
N PHE A 34 -0.15 0.53 -19.62
CA PHE A 34 1.13 1.09 -20.04
C PHE A 34 1.95 0.05 -20.82
N GLY A 35 2.99 0.48 -21.53
CA GLY A 35 3.85 -0.46 -22.25
C GLY A 35 4.76 0.20 -23.27
N GLU A 36 5.68 -0.60 -23.81
CA GLU A 36 6.65 -0.19 -24.83
C GLU A 36 6.76 -1.29 -25.90
N LEU A 37 6.44 -0.93 -27.15
CA LEU A 37 6.42 -1.87 -28.27
C LEU A 37 7.81 -2.44 -28.61
N GLY A 38 8.87 -1.66 -28.42
CA GLY A 38 10.24 -2.05 -28.77
C GLY A 38 10.83 -3.11 -27.85
N THR A 39 10.39 -3.15 -26.59
CA THR A 39 10.83 -4.10 -25.56
C THR A 39 9.83 -5.24 -25.34
N GLY A 40 8.64 -5.14 -25.93
CA GLY A 40 7.55 -6.11 -25.73
C GLY A 40 6.89 -5.98 -24.36
N GLU A 41 7.00 -4.82 -23.71
CA GLU A 41 6.40 -4.57 -22.40
C GLU A 41 4.93 -4.18 -22.54
N PHE A 42 4.05 -4.94 -21.89
CA PHE A 42 2.62 -4.66 -21.80
C PHE A 42 2.20 -4.82 -20.35
N GLY A 43 1.86 -3.69 -19.71
CA GLY A 43 1.63 -3.60 -18.29
C GLY A 43 0.28 -3.01 -17.94
N THR A 44 -0.17 -3.32 -16.73
CA THR A 44 -1.29 -2.63 -16.08
C THR A 44 -0.77 -2.02 -14.79
N TYR A 45 -0.91 -0.71 -14.65
CA TYR A 45 -0.65 -0.03 -13.39
C TYR A 45 -1.91 -0.14 -12.53
N PHE A 46 -1.83 -0.94 -11.48
CA PHE A 46 -2.91 -1.09 -10.51
C PHE A 46 -2.83 0.03 -9.46
N ILE A 47 -3.95 0.72 -9.23
CA ILE A 47 -4.13 1.63 -8.10
C ILE A 47 -5.54 1.45 -7.54
N GLY A 48 -5.62 1.24 -6.24
CA GLY A 48 -6.86 1.07 -5.49
C GLY A 48 -6.90 2.02 -4.30
N TYR A 49 -8.04 2.69 -4.11
CA TYR A 49 -8.33 3.51 -2.95
C TYR A 49 -9.38 2.81 -2.08
N ALA A 50 -9.15 2.78 -0.78
CA ALA A 50 -10.07 2.23 0.20
C ALA A 50 -10.08 3.13 1.44
N ALA A 51 -11.20 3.17 2.15
CA ALA A 51 -11.28 3.82 3.45
C ALA A 51 -10.48 3.06 4.52
N ASP A 52 -10.26 1.76 4.30
CA ASP A 52 -9.56 0.84 5.19
C ASP A 52 -8.65 -0.07 4.33
N PRO A 53 -7.32 -0.07 4.55
CA PRO A 53 -6.40 -0.87 3.75
C PRO A 53 -6.63 -2.38 3.89
N ASP A 54 -7.24 -2.85 4.97
CA ASP A 54 -7.50 -4.27 5.22
C ASP A 54 -8.33 -4.91 4.10
N VAL A 55 -9.19 -4.11 3.45
CA VAL A 55 -10.00 -4.55 2.30
C VAL A 55 -9.10 -4.92 1.12
N ILE A 56 -8.15 -4.04 0.75
CA ILE A 56 -7.21 -4.28 -0.35
C ILE A 56 -6.26 -5.43 0.02
N GLU A 57 -5.75 -5.45 1.25
CA GLU A 57 -4.86 -6.52 1.70
C GLU A 57 -5.53 -7.89 1.71
N ARG A 58 -6.82 -7.96 2.05
CA ARG A 58 -7.59 -9.20 1.98
C ARG A 58 -7.78 -9.65 0.53
N MET A 59 -8.12 -8.73 -0.37
CA MET A 59 -8.19 -9.02 -1.82
C MET A 59 -6.85 -9.57 -2.34
N LEU A 60 -5.72 -8.93 -1.98
CA LEU A 60 -4.39 -9.38 -2.36
C LEU A 60 -4.04 -10.75 -1.77
N ARG A 61 -4.36 -11.01 -0.49
CA ARG A 61 -4.16 -12.33 0.12
C ARG A 61 -4.94 -13.42 -0.62
N ASN A 62 -6.21 -13.16 -0.94
CA ASN A 62 -7.04 -14.08 -1.71
C ASN A 62 -6.45 -14.34 -3.10
N MET A 63 -5.93 -13.31 -3.77
CA MET A 63 -5.32 -13.46 -5.09
C MET A 63 -4.02 -14.26 -5.08
N PHE A 64 -3.09 -13.92 -4.19
CA PHE A 64 -1.72 -14.47 -4.18
C PHE A 64 -1.58 -15.77 -3.38
N LEU A 65 -2.33 -15.94 -2.29
CA LEU A 65 -2.30 -17.13 -1.44
C LEU A 65 -3.43 -18.11 -1.77
N GLY A 66 -4.53 -17.59 -2.34
CA GLY A 66 -5.75 -18.34 -2.61
C GLY A 66 -6.72 -18.35 -1.43
N ASP A 67 -8.00 -18.42 -1.74
CA ASP A 67 -9.08 -18.71 -0.78
C ASP A 67 -9.98 -19.82 -1.34
N PRO A 68 -9.96 -21.05 -0.78
CA PRO A 68 -9.02 -21.54 0.24
C PRO A 68 -7.55 -21.57 -0.25
N PRO A 69 -6.56 -21.71 0.65
CA PRO A 69 -5.14 -21.66 0.26
C PRO A 69 -4.77 -22.59 -0.90
N GLY A 70 -4.02 -22.06 -1.87
CA GLY A 70 -3.67 -22.73 -3.14
C GLY A 70 -4.63 -22.46 -4.29
N ASN A 71 -5.83 -21.93 -4.02
CA ASN A 71 -6.80 -21.52 -5.04
C ASN A 71 -6.55 -20.08 -5.51
N THR A 72 -5.38 -19.83 -6.10
CA THR A 72 -4.92 -18.49 -6.49
C THR A 72 -5.65 -17.94 -7.72
N ASP A 73 -5.62 -16.61 -7.84
CA ASP A 73 -6.23 -15.90 -8.95
C ASP A 73 -5.52 -16.18 -10.27
N ARG A 74 -6.30 -16.65 -11.25
CA ARG A 74 -5.83 -16.95 -12.60
C ARG A 74 -5.27 -15.73 -13.35
N ILE A 75 -5.61 -14.50 -12.94
CA ILE A 75 -5.03 -13.30 -13.57
C ILE A 75 -3.50 -13.23 -13.38
N LEU A 76 -3.00 -13.82 -12.29
CA LEU A 76 -1.57 -13.86 -11.97
C LEU A 76 -0.79 -14.84 -12.84
N ASP A 77 -1.47 -15.78 -13.52
CA ASP A 77 -0.84 -16.66 -14.52
C ASP A 77 -0.34 -15.85 -15.75
N PHE A 78 -0.86 -14.62 -15.94
CA PHE A 78 -0.52 -13.73 -17.06
C PHE A 78 0.05 -12.37 -16.61
N SER A 79 0.00 -12.08 -15.31
CA SER A 79 0.35 -10.77 -14.75
C SER A 79 1.39 -10.93 -13.65
N THR A 80 2.52 -10.25 -13.78
CA THR A 80 3.57 -10.25 -12.75
C THR A 80 3.63 -8.91 -12.05
N ALA A 81 3.41 -8.88 -10.74
CA ALA A 81 3.61 -7.68 -9.93
C ALA A 81 5.11 -7.38 -9.84
N ARG A 82 5.52 -6.23 -10.39
CA ARG A 82 6.92 -5.75 -10.33
C ARG A 82 7.17 -4.83 -9.14
N THR A 83 6.13 -4.15 -8.67
CA THR A 83 6.17 -3.21 -7.55
C THR A 83 4.97 -3.44 -6.64
N GLY A 84 5.07 -2.94 -5.40
CA GLY A 84 3.97 -2.92 -4.43
C GLY A 84 4.26 -1.87 -3.38
N SER A 85 3.35 -0.90 -3.24
CA SER A 85 3.48 0.22 -2.30
C SER A 85 2.11 0.55 -1.71
N LEU A 86 2.09 1.00 -0.46
CA LEU A 86 0.91 1.48 0.24
C LEU A 86 1.16 2.94 0.66
N PHE A 87 0.20 3.81 0.34
CA PHE A 87 0.27 5.23 0.68
C PHE A 87 -0.99 5.64 1.45
N PHE A 88 -0.82 6.55 2.40
CA PHE A 88 -1.94 7.28 2.99
C PHE A 88 -2.22 8.53 2.15
N VAL A 89 -3.49 8.74 1.78
CA VAL A 89 -3.93 9.94 1.06
C VAL A 89 -4.62 10.86 2.08
N PRO A 90 -3.94 11.90 2.59
CA PRO A 90 -4.55 12.83 3.53
C PRO A 90 -5.66 13.67 2.88
N THR A 91 -6.46 14.32 3.72
CA THR A 91 -7.40 15.35 3.26
C THR A 91 -6.64 16.54 2.67
N VAL A 92 -7.30 17.30 1.80
CA VAL A 92 -6.73 18.53 1.23
C VAL A 92 -6.36 19.52 2.34
N ASP A 93 -7.26 19.70 3.32
CA ASP A 93 -7.00 20.59 4.46
C ASP A 93 -5.72 20.22 5.24
N PHE A 94 -5.41 18.93 5.38
CA PHE A 94 -4.17 18.50 6.03
C PHE A 94 -2.93 18.81 5.18
N LEU A 95 -3.04 18.74 3.85
CA LEU A 95 -1.95 19.11 2.95
C LEU A 95 -1.71 20.62 2.92
N ASP A 96 -2.78 21.41 3.05
CA ASP A 96 -2.71 22.87 3.08
C ASP A 96 -2.18 23.40 4.42
N ASP A 97 -2.48 22.71 5.53
CA ASP A 97 -2.02 23.06 6.88
C ASP A 97 -1.40 21.84 7.57
N VAL A 98 -0.23 21.43 7.08
CA VAL A 98 0.52 20.31 7.67
C VAL A 98 0.97 20.73 9.07
N PRO A 99 0.48 20.05 10.14
CA PRO A 99 0.89 20.40 11.49
C PRO A 99 2.39 20.19 11.65
N PRO A 100 3.06 20.98 12.51
CA PRO A 100 4.47 20.76 12.80
C PRO A 100 4.67 19.29 13.17
N GLY A 101 5.61 18.65 12.48
CA GLY A 101 5.94 17.25 12.75
C GLY A 101 6.29 17.05 14.22
N PRO A 102 6.21 15.81 14.73
CA PRO A 102 6.67 15.52 16.07
C PRO A 102 8.06 16.15 16.23
N GLY A 103 8.20 16.98 17.28
CA GLY A 103 9.49 17.61 17.59
C GLY A 103 10.57 16.55 17.70
N PRO A 104 11.87 16.93 17.68
CA PRO A 104 12.95 15.96 17.86
C PRO A 104 12.57 15.06 19.02
N ALA A 105 12.57 13.75 18.77
CA ALA A 105 12.29 12.74 19.79
C ALA A 105 13.06 13.19 21.02
N ALA A 106 12.33 13.47 22.11
CA ALA A 106 12.95 13.95 23.34
C ALA A 106 14.15 13.05 23.57
N SER A 107 15.34 13.66 23.64
CA SER A 107 16.59 12.95 23.82
C SER A 107 16.37 11.95 24.94
N VAL A 108 16.36 10.66 24.62
CA VAL A 108 16.39 9.64 25.66
C VAL A 108 17.67 9.93 26.42
N ASP A 109 17.52 10.23 27.72
CA ASP A 109 18.67 10.45 28.59
C ASP A 109 19.66 9.30 28.36
N PRO A 110 20.96 9.58 28.20
CA PRO A 110 21.94 8.54 27.89
C PRO A 110 21.82 7.44 28.94
N VAL A 111 21.56 6.20 28.49
CA VAL A 111 21.67 5.05 29.38
C VAL A 111 23.16 4.93 29.72
N VAL A 112 23.51 5.22 30.97
CA VAL A 112 24.86 5.02 31.47
C VAL A 112 25.10 3.52 31.52
N THR A 113 25.93 3.01 30.62
CA THR A 113 26.49 1.66 30.77
C THR A 113 27.61 1.73 31.83
N ASP A 114 27.76 0.65 32.58
CA ASP A 114 28.68 0.50 33.73
C ASP A 114 30.17 0.79 33.37
N ASP A 115 30.50 0.83 32.09
CA ASP A 115 31.86 1.06 31.57
C ASP A 115 32.18 2.53 31.23
N GLY A 116 31.26 3.47 31.46
CA GLY A 116 31.56 4.91 31.43
C GLY A 116 31.80 5.54 30.05
N ASP A 117 31.43 4.87 28.95
CA ASP A 117 31.49 5.42 27.59
C ASP A 117 30.10 5.86 27.12
N ALA A 118 29.96 7.13 26.73
CA ALA A 118 28.70 7.71 26.26
C ALA A 118 28.62 7.61 24.72
N VAL A 119 27.68 6.82 24.21
CA VAL A 119 27.44 6.71 22.76
C VAL A 119 26.27 7.61 22.37
N SER A 120 26.55 8.69 21.63
CA SER A 120 25.52 9.56 21.05
C SER A 120 24.84 8.84 19.89
N ALA A 121 23.52 8.63 19.98
CA ALA A 121 22.71 8.24 18.83
C ALA A 121 22.39 9.48 18.00
N GLU A 122 23.14 9.70 16.92
CA GLU A 122 22.79 10.72 15.93
C GLU A 122 21.43 10.38 15.31
N PRO A 123 20.53 11.37 15.13
CA PRO A 123 19.22 11.12 14.54
C PRO A 123 19.40 10.67 13.09
N ALA A 124 18.88 9.49 12.76
CA ALA A 124 18.91 8.95 11.40
C ALA A 124 18.04 9.82 10.48
N ASP A 125 18.67 10.75 9.78
CA ASP A 125 18.09 11.40 8.60
C ASP A 125 17.94 10.35 7.49
N LEU A 126 16.69 10.07 7.11
CA LEU A 126 16.37 9.10 6.06
C LEU A 126 16.62 9.65 4.65
N GLY A 127 17.09 10.90 4.51
CA GLY A 127 17.46 11.49 3.23
C GLY A 127 16.28 11.73 2.28
N ILE A 128 15.04 11.61 2.78
CA ILE A 128 13.83 11.94 2.04
C ILE A 128 13.58 13.43 2.26
N GLY A 129 14.18 14.25 1.40
CA GLY A 129 14.13 15.71 1.48
C GLY A 129 12.76 16.25 1.89
N GLY A 130 12.74 17.08 2.93
CA GLY A 130 11.51 17.64 3.47
C GLY A 130 10.76 18.49 2.44
N LEU A 131 9.43 18.34 2.40
CA LEU A 131 8.51 19.05 1.51
C LEU A 131 8.32 20.54 1.87
N ARG A 132 9.32 21.18 2.47
CA ARG A 132 9.29 22.63 2.68
C ARG A 132 9.48 23.29 1.32
N GLY A 133 8.37 23.68 0.71
CA GLY A 133 8.38 24.57 -0.44
C GLY A 133 9.19 25.82 -0.09
N SER A 134 10.27 26.03 -0.82
CA SER A 134 11.03 27.28 -0.84
C SER A 134 10.16 28.35 -1.48
N GLY A 135 9.27 28.93 -0.68
CA GLY A 135 8.61 30.18 -1.00
C GLY A 135 9.54 31.34 -0.69
N GLU A 136 10.39 31.72 -1.65
CA GLU A 136 11.02 33.04 -1.67
C GLU A 136 10.93 33.66 -3.07
N ASN A 137 10.11 34.72 -3.13
CA ASN A 137 10.11 35.90 -4.00
C ASN A 137 9.78 35.78 -5.50
#